data_AF-A0A2V7J527-F1
#
_entry.id   AF-A0A2V7J527-F1
#
_cell.length_a   1.000
_cell.length_b   1.000
_cell.length_c   1.000
_cell.angle_alpha   90.00
_cell.angle_beta   90.00
_cell.angle_gamma   90.00
#
_symmetry.space_group_name_H-M   'P 1'
#
loop_
_entity.id
_entity.type
_entity.pdbx_description
1 polymer ?
#
loop_
_entity_poly.entity_id
_entity_poly.type
_entity_poly.pdbx_seq_one_letter_code
_entity_poly.pdbx_strand_id
1 'polypeptide(L)' 'MKILIAGGGTGGHLMPALALARVAAEQGHDVVLVGAARGIEAQILPNH' A
#
# COMPACT_ATOMS: atom_id res chain seq x y z
N MET A 1 -9.11 -3.92 -13.04
CA MET A 1 -9.79 -4.54 -11.89
C MET A 1 -9.67 -3.63 -10.69
N LYS A 2 -10.50 -3.78 -9.65
CA LYS A 2 -10.29 -3.09 -8.37
C LYS A 2 -9.52 -4.00 -7.43
N ILE A 3 -8.41 -3.51 -6.86
CA ILE A 3 -7.50 -4.27 -6.00
C ILE A 3 -7.37 -3.52 -4.67
N LEU A 4 -7.69 -4.20 -3.58
CA LEU A 4 -7.44 -3.72 -2.22
C LEU A 4 -6.24 -4.47 -1.64
N ILE A 5 -5.21 -3.74 -1.23
CA ILE A 5 -4.06 -4.27 -0.51
C ILE A 5 -4.15 -3.76 0.92
N ALA A 6 -4.54 -4.64 1.84
CA ALA A 6 -4.65 -4.33 3.26
C ALA A 6 -3.45 -4.92 4.02
N GLY A 7 -2.81 -4.10 4.83
CA GLY A 7 -1.75 -4.47 5.75
C GLY A 7 -1.91 -3.75 7.08
N GLY A 8 -1.05 -4.06 8.03
CA GLY A 8 -1.04 -3.40 9.33
C GLY A 8 0.02 -4.00 10.25
N GLY A 9 1.03 -3.21 10.59
CA GLY A 9 2.10 -3.65 11.47
C GLY A 9 3.35 -2.77 11.40
N THR A 10 4.50 -3.40 11.23
CA THR A 10 5.79 -2.74 11.02
C THR A 10 6.05 -2.57 9.52
N GLY A 11 6.86 -1.57 9.13
CA GLY A 11 7.09 -1.19 7.73
C GLY A 11 7.68 -2.28 6.82
N GLY A 12 8.07 -3.43 7.35
CA GLY A 12 8.60 -4.56 6.57
C GLY A 12 7.62 -5.08 5.51
N HIS A 13 6.31 -4.99 5.75
CA HIS A 13 5.28 -5.39 4.75
C HIS A 13 4.80 -4.23 3.89
N LEU A 14 5.03 -2.98 4.32
CA LEU A 14 4.59 -1.79 3.59
C LEU A 14 5.34 -1.61 2.27
N MET A 15 6.66 -1.76 2.27
CA MET A 15 7.45 -1.54 1.07
C MET A 15 7.12 -2.56 -0.05
N PRO A 16 6.99 -3.86 0.24
CA PRO A 16 6.47 -4.82 -0.75
C PRO A 16 5.05 -4.49 -1.24
N ALA A 17 4.16 -4.05 -0.33
CA ALA A 17 2.79 -3.67 -0.69
C ALA A 17 2.76 -2.47 -1.66
N LEU A 18 3.59 -1.46 -1.42
CA LEU A 18 3.77 -0.31 -2.32
C LEU A 18 4.30 -0.73 -3.70
N ALA A 19 5.30 -1.62 -3.73
CA ALA A 19 5.85 -2.13 -4.98
C ALA A 19 4.79 -2.89 -5.80
N LEU A 20 3.99 -3.74 -5.15
CA LEU A 20 2.91 -4.47 -5.82
C LEU A 20 1.81 -3.53 -6.31
N ALA A 21 1.41 -2.56 -5.47
CA ALA A 21 0.40 -1.56 -5.83
C ALA A 21 0.84 -0.76 -7.07
N ARG A 22 2.12 -0.38 -7.14
CA ARG A 22 2.68 0.34 -8.27
C ARG A 22 2.58 -0.46 -9.57
N VAL A 23 3.01 -1.72 -9.56
CA VAL A 23 2.95 -2.59 -10.75
C VAL A 23 1.50 -2.82 -11.18
N ALA A 24 0.59 -3.05 -10.24
CA ALA A 24 -0.83 -3.23 -10.55
C ALA A 24 -1.45 -1.96 -11.16
N ALA A 25 -1.10 -0.78 -10.64
CA ALA A 25 -1.54 0.49 -11.21
C ALA A 25 -0.99 0.72 -12.63
N GLU A 26 0.29 0.38 -12.88
CA GLU A 26 0.91 0.44 -14.21
C GLU A 26 0.22 -0.50 -15.22
N GLN A 27 -0.37 -1.60 -14.76
CA GLN A 27 -1.20 -2.50 -15.57
C GLN A 27 -2.64 -2.02 -15.76
N GLY A 28 -2.97 -0.81 -15.32
CA GLY A 28 -4.29 -0.20 -15.48
C GLY A 28 -5.34 -0.71 -14.48
N HIS A 29 -4.91 -1.18 -13.31
CA HIS A 29 -5.82 -1.52 -12.22
C HIS A 29 -6.07 -0.33 -11.29
N ASP A 30 -7.28 -0.30 -10.70
CA ASP A 30 -7.66 0.65 -9.66
C ASP A 30 -7.24 0.04 -8.31
N VAL A 31 -6.29 0.66 -7.63
CA VAL A 31 -5.62 0.09 -6.46
C VAL A 31 -5.84 0.98 -5.24
N VAL A 32 -6.23 0.35 -4.14
CA VAL A 32 -6.35 0.99 -2.82
C VAL A 32 -5.44 0.28 -1.83
N LEU A 33 -4.62 1.05 -1.11
CA LEU A 33 -3.80 0.58 0.00
C LEU A 33 -4.45 0.98 1.33
N VAL A 34 -4.56 0.02 2.25
CA VAL A 34 -5.04 0.26 3.62
C VAL A 34 -3.95 -0.21 4.58
N GLY A 35 -3.52 0.68 5.47
CA GLY A 35 -2.55 0.38 6.52
C GLY A 35 -2.99 0.88 7.89
N ALA A 36 -2.10 0.73 8.86
CA ALA A 36 -2.32 1.16 10.22
C ALA A 36 -2.22 2.69 10.36
N ALA A 37 -3.12 3.28 11.13
CA ALA A 37 -3.09 4.70 11.52
C ALA A 37 -1.99 5.05 12.55
N ARG A 38 -0.97 4.19 12.70
CA ARG A 38 0.17 4.37 13.62
C ARG A 38 1.46 3.87 13.00
N GLY A 39 2.59 4.29 13.57
CA GLY A 39 3.92 3.84 13.14
C GLY A 39 4.30 4.33 11.75
N ILE A 40 5.23 3.63 11.11
CA ILE A 40 5.80 4.01 9.82
C ILE A 40 4.77 4.03 8.68
N GLU A 41 3.74 3.17 8.75
CA GLU A 41 2.65 3.13 7.76
C GLU A 41 1.88 4.45 7.72
N ALA A 42 1.56 5.03 8.89
CA ALA A 42 0.88 6.32 8.97
C ALA A 42 1.72 7.51 8.47
N GLN A 43 3.05 7.36 8.43
CA GLN A 43 3.95 8.39 7.91
C GLN A 43 4.14 8.27 6.39
N ILE A 44 4.19 7.05 5.86
CA ILE A 44 4.53 6.79 4.46
C ILE A 44 3.29 6.74 3.58
N LEU A 45 2.22 6.05 3.99
CA LEU A 45 1.03 5.84 3.13
C LEU A 45 0.37 7.13 2.63
N PRO A 46 0.23 8.22 3.41
CA PRO A 46 -0.38 9.45 2.90
C PRO A 46 0.38 10.12 1.75
N ASN A 47 1.63 9.72 1.51
CA ASN A 47 2.52 10.32 0.51
C ASN A 47 2.68 9.44 -0.76
N HIS A 48 1.89 8.37 -0.90
CA HIS A 48 1.95 7.41 -2.02
C HIS A 48 0.56 7.17 -2.61
#